data_AF-A0A559KCN4-F1
#
_entry.id   AF-A0A559KCN4-F1
#
_cell.length_a   1.000
_cell.length_b   1.000
_cell.length_c   1.000
_cell.angle_alpha   90.00
_cell.angle_beta   90.00
_cell.angle_gamma   90.00
#
_symmetry.space_group_name_H-M   'P 1'
#
loop_
_entity.id
_entity.type
_entity.pdbx_description
1 polymer ?
#
loop_
_entity_poly.entity_id
_entity_poly.type
_entity_poly.pdbx_seq_one_letter_code
_entity_poly.pdbx_strand_id
1 'polypeptide(L)'
;MAYGLAVLVKKWDKESDVEVEWLQYGLSLWLNYIFVITFTITIGLIIGSHFLDIILAIFCFALLRRYSGGLHVNSSEMCVLISTIILTTIPLIKVTEQTALIMSIVSIVILFIGAPLTYKVKANWQSKVYLKLKFISILIVLLNLLTINYETITVAFFVQSLTTLFKLNRNH
;
A
#
# COMPACT_ATOMS: atom_id res chain seq x y z
N MET A 1 -14.48 -15.09 -6.98
CA MET A 1 -13.85 -14.93 -8.31
C MET A 1 -12.49 -15.64 -8.42
N ALA A 2 -11.51 -15.31 -7.57
CA ALA A 2 -10.16 -15.90 -7.65
C ALA A 2 -10.11 -17.44 -7.56
N TYR A 3 -10.96 -18.07 -6.75
CA TYR A 3 -11.02 -19.54 -6.65
C TYR A 3 -11.36 -20.22 -7.99
N GLY A 4 -12.36 -19.70 -8.72
CA GLY A 4 -12.77 -20.25 -10.01
C GLY A 4 -11.63 -20.20 -11.03
N LEU A 5 -10.90 -19.09 -11.07
CA LEU A 5 -9.73 -18.95 -11.92
C LEU A 5 -8.56 -19.85 -11.48
N ALA A 6 -8.33 -20.03 -10.18
CA ALA A 6 -7.32 -20.94 -9.66
C ALA A 6 -7.59 -22.40 -10.07
N VAL A 7 -8.86 -22.83 -10.01
CA VAL A 7 -9.27 -24.16 -10.49
C VAL A 7 -9.07 -24.29 -12.01
N LEU A 8 -9.36 -23.24 -12.79
CA LEU A 8 -9.13 -23.26 -14.24
C LEU A 8 -7.64 -23.36 -14.58
N VAL A 9 -6.78 -22.60 -13.89
CA VAL A 9 -5.32 -22.66 -14.06
C VAL A 9 -4.81 -24.05 -13.73
N LYS A 10 -5.23 -24.65 -12.61
CA LYS A 10 -4.85 -26.02 -12.22
C LYS A 10 -5.34 -27.09 -13.21
N LYS A 11 -6.50 -26.88 -13.84
CA LYS A 11 -7.01 -27.79 -14.88
C LYS A 11 -6.19 -27.74 -16.17
N TRP A 12 -5.63 -26.58 -16.50
CA TRP A 12 -4.74 -26.38 -17.63
C TRP A 12 -3.32 -26.90 -17.37
N ASP A 13 -2.81 -26.66 -16.16
CA ASP A 13 -1.49 -27.08 -15.72
C ASP A 13 -1.60 -28.28 -14.77
N LYS A 14 -1.81 -29.46 -15.37
CA LYS A 14 -2.01 -30.72 -14.64
C LYS A 14 -0.74 -31.24 -13.99
N GLU A 15 0.44 -30.79 -14.43
CA GLU A 15 1.75 -31.23 -13.93
C GLU A 15 2.24 -30.39 -12.75
N SER A 16 1.68 -29.20 -12.53
CA SER A 16 2.03 -28.36 -11.39
C SER A 16 1.65 -29.01 -10.06
N ASP A 17 2.59 -29.03 -9.12
CA ASP A 17 2.36 -29.47 -7.73
C ASP A 17 1.73 -28.38 -6.85
N VAL A 18 1.49 -27.18 -7.38
CA VAL A 18 0.99 -26.05 -6.60
C VAL A 18 -0.47 -26.29 -6.21
N GLU A 19 -0.78 -26.20 -4.91
CA GLU A 19 -2.16 -26.36 -4.42
C GLU A 19 -3.05 -25.21 -4.90
N VAL A 20 -4.33 -25.50 -5.12
CA VAL A 20 -5.32 -24.52 -5.59
C VAL A 20 -5.42 -23.32 -4.64
N GLU A 21 -5.19 -23.53 -3.34
CA GLU A 21 -5.22 -22.48 -2.31
C GLU A 21 -4.09 -21.45 -2.50
N TRP A 22 -2.88 -21.91 -2.82
CA TRP A 22 -1.76 -21.03 -3.14
C TRP A 22 -2.01 -20.23 -4.43
N LEU A 23 -2.57 -20.87 -5.45
CA LEU A 23 -2.99 -20.21 -6.69
C LEU A 23 -4.07 -19.16 -6.42
N GLN A 24 -5.08 -19.50 -5.63
CA GLN A 24 -6.16 -18.59 -5.24
C GLN A 24 -5.61 -17.38 -4.49
N TYR A 25 -4.70 -17.58 -3.54
CA TYR A 25 -4.11 -16.49 -2.76
C TYR A 25 -3.32 -15.54 -3.65
N GLY A 26 -2.41 -16.06 -4.48
CA GLY A 26 -1.62 -15.26 -5.41
C GLY A 26 -2.51 -14.49 -6.39
N LEU A 27 -3.53 -15.15 -6.94
CA LEU A 27 -4.44 -14.52 -7.88
C LEU A 27 -5.33 -13.46 -7.23
N SER A 28 -5.77 -13.66 -5.99
CA SER A 28 -6.52 -12.66 -5.24
C SER A 28 -5.70 -11.37 -5.06
N LEU A 29 -4.40 -11.50 -4.74
CA LEU A 29 -3.49 -10.35 -4.66
C LEU A 29 -3.37 -9.62 -6.00
N TRP A 30 -3.13 -10.35 -7.08
CA TRP A 30 -3.00 -9.77 -8.42
C TRP A 30 -4.27 -9.05 -8.87
N LEU A 31 -5.42 -9.68 -8.71
CA LEU A 31 -6.71 -9.08 -9.05
C LEU A 31 -6.97 -7.81 -8.24
N ASN A 32 -6.64 -7.81 -6.94
CA ASN A 32 -6.79 -6.62 -6.12
C ASN A 32 -5.92 -5.47 -6.63
N TYR A 33 -4.67 -5.72 -7.00
CA TYR A 33 -3.82 -4.66 -7.56
C TYR A 33 -4.38 -4.09 -8.85
N ILE A 34 -4.83 -4.96 -9.76
CA ILE A 34 -5.45 -4.54 -11.03
C ILE A 34 -6.69 -3.69 -10.74
N PHE A 35 -7.62 -4.17 -9.92
CA PHE A 35 -8.85 -3.44 -9.61
C PHE A 35 -8.58 -2.11 -8.92
N VAL A 36 -7.66 -2.07 -7.95
CA VAL A 36 -7.30 -0.82 -7.26
C VAL A 36 -6.74 0.19 -8.26
N ILE A 37 -5.81 -0.21 -9.12
CA ILE A 37 -5.21 0.69 -10.12
C ILE A 37 -6.27 1.17 -11.11
N THR A 38 -7.04 0.25 -11.71
CA THR A 38 -8.07 0.59 -12.70
C THR A 38 -9.13 1.50 -12.10
N PHE A 39 -9.71 1.15 -10.95
CA PHE A 39 -10.73 1.99 -10.34
C PHE A 39 -10.19 3.33 -9.87
N THR A 40 -8.96 3.39 -9.34
CA THR A 40 -8.38 4.67 -8.92
C THR A 40 -8.18 5.60 -10.11
N ILE A 41 -7.67 5.10 -11.24
CA ILE A 41 -7.50 5.89 -12.46
C ILE A 41 -8.87 6.35 -13.00
N THR A 42 -9.82 5.43 -13.15
CA THR A 42 -11.15 5.76 -13.70
C THR A 42 -11.88 6.77 -12.82
N ILE A 43 -11.97 6.52 -11.50
CA ILE A 43 -12.69 7.40 -10.57
C ILE A 43 -11.96 8.73 -10.41
N GLY A 44 -10.62 8.73 -10.30
CA GLY A 44 -9.83 9.95 -10.18
C GLY A 44 -10.02 10.88 -11.39
N LEU A 45 -10.05 10.32 -12.60
CA LEU A 45 -10.32 11.09 -13.82
C LEU A 45 -11.76 11.62 -13.87
N ILE A 46 -12.75 10.83 -13.45
CA ILE A 46 -14.17 11.26 -13.39
C ILE A 46 -14.34 12.43 -12.41
N ILE A 47 -13.65 12.41 -11.27
CA ILE A 47 -13.70 13.48 -10.26
C ILE A 47 -12.85 14.71 -10.68
N GLY A 48 -12.08 14.60 -11.76
CA GLY A 48 -11.30 15.71 -12.32
C GLY A 48 -9.89 15.85 -11.75
N SER A 49 -9.34 14.80 -11.13
CA SER A 49 -7.93 14.79 -10.70
C SER A 49 -6.99 14.75 -11.91
N HIS A 50 -5.84 15.42 -11.82
CA HIS A 50 -4.83 15.34 -12.87
C HIS A 50 -4.23 13.92 -12.95
N PHE A 51 -4.05 13.41 -14.16
CA PHE A 51 -3.53 12.06 -14.38
C PHE A 51 -2.18 11.82 -13.68
N LEU A 52 -1.26 12.79 -13.71
CA LEU A 52 0.02 12.68 -13.02
C LEU A 52 -0.14 12.55 -11.50
N ASP A 53 -1.05 13.30 -10.88
CA ASP A 53 -1.31 13.21 -9.45
C ASP A 53 -1.86 11.83 -9.06
N ILE A 54 -2.74 11.27 -9.89
CA ILE A 54 -3.28 9.92 -9.66
C ILE A 54 -2.15 8.88 -9.69
N ILE A 55 -1.29 8.94 -10.70
CA ILE A 55 -0.18 7.99 -10.84
C ILE A 55 0.83 8.15 -9.69
N LEU A 56 1.14 9.39 -9.29
CA LEU A 56 2.00 9.66 -8.13
C LEU A 56 1.38 9.14 -6.84
N ALA A 57 0.08 9.34 -6.62
CA ALA A 57 -0.62 8.83 -5.44
C ALA A 57 -0.51 7.29 -5.37
N ILE A 58 -0.83 6.59 -6.47
CA ILE A 58 -0.72 5.12 -6.55
C ILE A 58 0.72 4.67 -6.29
N PHE A 59 1.69 5.24 -7.01
CA PHE A 59 3.08 4.79 -6.96
C PHE A 59 3.72 5.06 -5.60
N CYS A 60 3.61 6.29 -5.08
CA CYS A 60 4.23 6.67 -3.82
C CYS A 60 3.60 5.94 -2.62
N PHE A 61 2.27 5.80 -2.61
CA PHE A 61 1.57 5.02 -1.59
C PHE A 61 2.04 3.55 -1.61
N ALA A 62 2.04 2.91 -2.79
CA ALA A 62 2.46 1.51 -2.93
C ALA A 62 3.94 1.31 -2.59
N LEU A 63 4.81 2.23 -3.01
CA LEU A 63 6.25 2.21 -2.72
C LEU A 63 6.52 2.26 -1.23
N LEU A 64 5.92 3.23 -0.52
CA LEU A 64 6.12 3.33 0.93
C LEU A 64 5.53 2.10 1.64
N ARG A 65 4.35 1.65 1.23
CA ARG A 65 3.68 0.45 1.76
C ARG A 65 4.50 -0.82 1.63
N ARG A 66 5.26 -0.96 0.54
CA ARG A 66 6.15 -2.12 0.32
C ARG A 66 7.17 -2.27 1.43
N TYR A 67 7.67 -1.17 1.98
CA TYR A 67 8.69 -1.17 3.04
C TYR A 67 8.10 -1.01 4.43
N SER A 68 7.04 -0.22 4.60
CA SER A 68 6.44 0.06 5.90
C SER A 68 5.39 -0.98 6.33
N GLY A 69 4.88 -1.77 5.39
CA GLY A 69 3.71 -2.62 5.63
C GLY A 69 2.44 -1.79 5.70
N GLY A 70 1.46 -2.22 6.49
CA GLY A 70 0.24 -1.45 6.72
C GLY A 70 -1.00 -2.31 6.89
N LEU A 71 -2.16 -1.65 6.97
CA LEU A 71 -3.47 -2.26 7.18
C LEU A 71 -3.75 -3.34 6.12
N HIS A 72 -3.89 -4.60 6.54
CA HIS A 72 -4.30 -5.69 5.67
C HIS A 72 -5.69 -6.18 6.07
N VAL A 73 -6.69 -5.88 5.24
CA VAL A 73 -8.08 -6.26 5.45
C VAL A 73 -8.30 -7.69 4.98
N ASN A 74 -9.10 -8.46 5.72
CA ASN A 74 -9.29 -9.90 5.49
C ASN A 74 -10.12 -10.19 4.23
N SER A 75 -10.98 -9.24 3.82
CA SER A 75 -11.78 -9.31 2.60
C SER A 75 -11.04 -8.63 1.45
N SER A 76 -10.95 -9.34 0.33
CA SER A 76 -10.37 -8.87 -0.93
C SER A 76 -11.13 -7.65 -1.46
N GLU A 77 -12.45 -7.72 -1.41
CA GLU A 77 -13.38 -6.70 -1.89
C GLU A 77 -13.28 -5.42 -1.05
N MET A 78 -13.25 -5.56 0.27
CA MET A 78 -13.06 -4.43 1.19
C MET A 78 -11.69 -3.79 1.03
N CYS A 79 -10.65 -4.58 0.76
CA CYS A 79 -9.31 -4.07 0.47
C CYS A 79 -9.31 -3.19 -0.79
N VAL A 80 -9.95 -3.66 -1.87
CA VAL A 80 -10.10 -2.90 -3.11
C VAL A 80 -10.85 -1.60 -2.86
N LEU A 81 -12.04 -1.67 -2.24
CA LEU A 81 -12.85 -0.49 -1.94
C LEU A 81 -12.10 0.56 -1.12
N ILE A 82 -11.52 0.16 0.01
CA ILE A 82 -10.81 1.09 0.91
C ILE A 82 -9.59 1.68 0.21
N SER A 83 -8.80 0.86 -0.49
CA SER A 83 -7.60 1.33 -1.19
C SER A 83 -7.95 2.29 -2.31
N THR A 84 -8.99 2.01 -3.09
CA THR A 84 -9.47 2.90 -4.15
C THR A 84 -9.93 4.23 -3.57
N ILE A 85 -10.73 4.25 -2.49
CA ILE A 85 -11.18 5.49 -1.85
C ILE A 85 -9.99 6.31 -1.34
N ILE A 86 -9.02 5.67 -0.68
CA ILE A 86 -7.83 6.35 -0.19
C ILE A 86 -7.04 6.96 -1.36
N LEU A 87 -6.80 6.19 -2.41
CA LEU A 87 -5.95 6.63 -3.52
C LEU A 87 -6.61 7.69 -4.40
N THR A 88 -7.94 7.66 -4.56
CA THR A 88 -8.66 8.70 -5.33
C THR A 88 -8.79 10.00 -4.57
N THR A 89 -8.77 9.97 -3.24
CA THR A 89 -8.88 11.19 -2.41
C THR A 89 -7.55 11.91 -2.25
N ILE A 90 -6.40 11.22 -2.29
CA ILE A 90 -5.07 11.82 -2.14
C ILE A 90 -4.83 13.01 -3.10
N PRO A 91 -5.05 12.89 -4.43
CA PRO A 91 -4.86 14.01 -5.38
C PRO A 91 -5.72 15.25 -5.13
N LEU A 92 -6.83 15.09 -4.40
CA LEU A 92 -7.79 16.18 -4.13
C LEU A 92 -7.35 17.06 -2.96
N ILE A 93 -6.42 16.59 -2.14
CA ILE A 93 -5.96 17.29 -0.94
C ILE A 93 -4.82 18.22 -1.31
N LYS A 94 -5.11 19.53 -1.32
CA LYS A 94 -4.09 20.59 -1.48
C LYS A 94 -3.55 21.00 -0.12
N VAL A 95 -2.23 21.16 -0.04
CA VAL A 95 -1.55 21.47 1.23
C VAL A 95 -0.56 22.59 1.02
N THR A 96 -0.55 23.54 1.94
CA THR A 96 0.51 24.56 2.01
C THR A 96 1.86 23.92 2.35
N GLU A 97 2.96 24.61 2.06
CA GLU A 97 4.32 24.15 2.40
C GLU A 97 4.47 23.85 3.90
N GLN A 98 3.91 24.71 4.77
CA GLN A 98 3.96 24.52 6.22
C GLN A 98 3.22 23.25 6.65
N THR A 99 2.04 23.00 6.07
CA THR A 99 1.28 21.77 6.34
C THR A 99 1.98 20.53 5.79
N ALA A 100 2.61 20.62 4.61
CA ALA A 100 3.37 19.53 4.01
C ALA A 100 4.59 19.14 4.87
N LEU A 101 5.29 20.14 5.43
CA LEU A 101 6.40 19.92 6.35
C LEU A 101 5.93 19.22 7.63
N ILE A 102 4.84 19.70 8.25
CA ILE A 102 4.27 19.08 9.45
C ILE A 102 3.85 17.63 9.16
N MET A 103 3.14 17.39 8.06
CA MET A 103 2.73 16.04 7.65
C MET A 103 3.92 15.11 7.45
N SER A 104 5.01 15.58 6.84
CA SER A 104 6.22 14.79 6.64
C SER A 104 6.90 14.42 7.96
N ILE A 105 7.04 15.37 8.89
CA ILE A 105 7.60 15.11 10.23
C ILE A 105 6.74 14.09 10.98
N VAL A 106 5.42 14.29 10.99
CA VAL A 106 4.49 13.35 11.64
C VAL A 106 4.56 11.97 11.00
N SER A 107 4.67 11.88 9.67
CA SER A 107 4.84 10.60 8.96
C SER A 107 6.10 9.86 9.41
N ILE A 108 7.22 10.57 9.58
CA ILE A 108 8.48 9.98 10.06
C ILE A 108 8.31 9.43 11.48
N VAL A 109 7.66 10.18 12.38
CA VAL A 109 7.37 9.74 13.75
C VAL A 109 6.50 8.48 13.74
N ILE A 110 5.43 8.49 12.93
CA ILE A 110 4.53 7.34 12.79
C ILE A 110 5.28 6.11 12.27
N LEU A 111 6.09 6.25 11.23
CA LEU A 111 6.88 5.15 10.67
C LEU A 111 7.94 4.65 11.65
N PHE A 112 8.54 5.54 12.44
CA PHE A 112 9.48 5.15 13.48
C PHE A 112 8.85 4.25 14.54
N ILE A 113 7.59 4.50 14.90
CA ILE A 113 6.85 3.73 15.90
C ILE A 113 6.22 2.47 15.27
N GLY A 114 5.52 2.62 14.14
CA GLY A 114 4.63 1.59 13.57
C GLY A 114 5.26 0.68 12.52
N ALA A 115 6.37 1.07 11.87
CA ALA A 115 6.96 0.28 10.80
C ALA A 115 8.04 -0.72 11.29
N PRO A 116 8.26 -1.84 10.58
CA PRO A 116 7.37 -2.40 9.57
C PRO A 116 6.20 -3.16 10.22
N LEU A 117 4.97 -2.88 9.79
CA LEU A 117 3.79 -3.66 10.18
C LEU A 117 3.69 -4.89 9.26
N THR A 118 4.41 -5.96 9.60
CA THR A 118 4.51 -7.19 8.81
C THR A 118 3.92 -8.41 9.54
N TYR A 119 3.19 -9.27 8.80
CA TYR A 119 2.49 -10.45 9.32
C TYR A 119 3.33 -11.75 9.39
N LYS A 120 4.50 -11.85 8.71
CA LYS A 120 5.21 -13.14 8.60
C LYS A 120 6.73 -13.01 8.46
N VAL A 121 7.46 -12.80 9.57
CA VAL A 121 8.91 -13.06 9.57
C VAL A 121 9.23 -14.03 10.69
N LYS A 122 9.85 -15.16 10.33
CA LYS A 122 10.29 -16.22 11.26
C LYS A 122 11.23 -15.65 12.34
N ALA A 123 11.04 -16.11 13.59
CA ALA A 123 11.65 -15.60 14.82
C ALA A 123 13.17 -15.31 14.79
N ASN A 124 13.95 -16.09 14.04
CA ASN A 124 15.42 -16.05 14.16
C ASN A 124 16.15 -14.99 13.31
N TRP A 125 15.47 -14.23 12.43
CA TRP A 125 16.10 -13.23 11.54
C TRP A 125 15.56 -11.80 11.74
N GLN A 126 14.84 -11.57 12.83
CA GLN A 126 13.89 -10.45 12.94
C GLN A 126 14.53 -9.06 13.13
N SER A 127 15.58 -8.86 13.93
CA SER A 127 15.95 -7.49 14.29
C SER A 127 16.57 -6.68 13.12
N LYS A 128 17.58 -7.22 12.43
CA LYS A 128 18.31 -6.48 11.39
C LYS A 128 17.46 -6.16 10.17
N VAL A 129 16.59 -7.08 9.75
CA VAL A 129 15.71 -6.86 8.59
C VAL A 129 14.64 -5.82 8.91
N TYR A 130 14.03 -5.87 10.10
CA TYR A 130 13.01 -4.89 10.51
C TYR A 130 13.60 -3.49 10.65
N LEU A 131 14.78 -3.36 11.24
CA LEU A 131 15.49 -2.09 11.30
C LEU A 131 15.76 -1.55 9.89
N LYS A 132 16.27 -2.38 8.96
CA LYS A 132 16.52 -1.97 7.57
C LYS A 132 15.25 -1.46 6.90
N LEU A 133 14.13 -2.18 6.99
CA LEU A 133 12.86 -1.77 6.39
C LEU A 133 12.35 -0.45 6.97
N LYS A 134 12.42 -0.29 8.30
CA LYS A 134 12.08 0.97 8.98
C LYS A 134 12.93 2.13 8.47
N PHE A 135 14.25 1.97 8.42
CA PHE A 135 15.15 3.01 7.91
C PHE A 135 14.86 3.35 6.45
N ILE A 136 14.57 2.37 5.60
CA ILE A 136 14.19 2.59 4.20
C ILE A 136 12.88 3.40 4.12
N SER A 137 11.86 3.06 4.90
CA SER A 137 10.60 3.82 4.94
C SER A 137 10.80 5.28 5.35
N ILE A 138 11.60 5.52 6.40
CA ILE A 138 11.90 6.89 6.86
C ILE A 138 12.71 7.65 5.80
N LEU A 139 13.71 6.99 5.19
CA LEU A 139 14.53 7.57 4.14
C LEU A 139 13.69 8.01 2.92
N ILE A 140 12.71 7.21 2.50
CA ILE A 140 11.80 7.55 1.40
C ILE A 140 11.05 8.86 1.69
N VAL A 141 10.52 9.03 2.91
CA VAL A 141 9.82 10.26 3.29
C VAL A 141 10.77 11.45 3.39
N LEU A 142 11.97 11.26 3.95
CA LEU A 142 13.01 12.28 4.04
C LEU A 142 13.46 12.77 2.66
N LEU A 143 13.66 11.86 1.71
CA LEU A 143 14.05 12.23 0.34
C LEU A 143 12.99 13.10 -0.32
N ASN A 144 11.70 12.78 -0.17
CA ASN A 144 10.63 13.64 -0.69
C ASN A 144 10.63 15.02 -0.03
N LEU A 145 10.78 15.09 1.30
CA LEU A 145 10.81 16.35 2.03
C LEU A 145 11.97 17.27 1.60
N LEU A 146 13.14 16.69 1.28
CA LEU A 146 14.35 17.46 0.96
C LEU A 146 14.51 17.81 -0.53
N THR A 147 13.90 17.05 -1.46
CA THR A 147 14.19 17.19 -2.90
C THR A 147 12.98 17.55 -3.76
N ILE A 148 11.86 16.84 -3.61
CA ILE A 148 10.74 16.97 -4.54
C ILE A 148 9.72 17.98 -4.00
N ASN A 149 9.42 17.89 -2.69
CA ASN A 149 8.41 18.70 -1.99
C ASN A 149 7.07 18.81 -2.75
N TYR A 150 6.63 17.71 -3.37
CA TYR A 150 5.38 17.69 -4.13
C TYR A 150 4.20 17.32 -3.22
N GLU A 151 3.16 18.14 -3.23
CA GLU A 151 1.99 18.02 -2.33
C GLU A 151 1.38 16.61 -2.35
N THR A 152 1.09 16.09 -3.54
CA THR A 152 0.47 14.76 -3.73
C THR A 152 1.31 13.63 -3.15
N ILE A 153 2.64 13.71 -3.27
CA ILE A 153 3.56 12.70 -2.72
C ILE A 153 3.56 12.76 -1.19
N THR A 154 3.59 13.98 -0.63
CA THR A 154 3.56 14.19 0.82
C THR A 154 2.26 13.66 1.43
N VAL A 155 1.11 13.94 0.82
CA VAL A 155 -0.19 13.41 1.26
C VAL A 155 -0.20 11.88 1.14
N ALA A 156 0.29 11.31 0.03
CA ALA A 156 0.36 9.86 -0.17
C ALA A 156 1.18 9.17 0.93
N PHE A 157 2.35 9.72 1.27
CA PHE A 157 3.22 9.18 2.32
C PHE A 157 2.61 9.31 3.70
N PHE A 158 1.97 10.44 3.99
CA PHE A 158 1.28 10.66 5.26
C PHE A 158 0.14 9.66 5.44
N VAL A 159 -0.76 9.56 4.46
CA VAL A 159 -1.89 8.62 4.52
C VAL A 159 -1.39 7.18 4.62
N GLN A 160 -0.35 6.80 3.87
CA GLN A 160 0.24 5.47 3.99
C GLN A 160 0.86 5.23 5.38
N SER A 161 1.53 6.21 5.97
CA SER A 161 2.08 6.09 7.33
C SER A 161 0.99 5.79 8.36
N LEU A 162 -0.18 6.46 8.27
CA LEU A 162 -1.32 6.22 9.15
C LEU A 162 -1.80 4.77 9.08
N THR A 163 -1.77 4.13 7.91
CA THR A 163 -2.17 2.71 7.77
C THR A 163 -1.30 1.75 8.58
N THR A 164 -0.10 2.18 9.02
CA THR A 164 0.79 1.36 9.87
C THR A 164 0.40 1.39 11.35
N LEU A 165 -0.44 2.33 11.78
CA LEU A 165 -0.94 2.39 13.16
C LEU A 165 -2.11 1.44 13.41
N PHE A 166 -2.90 1.16 12.37
CA PHE A 166 -4.08 0.30 12.47
C PHE A 166 -3.70 -1.17 12.42
N LYS A 167 -3.33 -1.72 13.58
CA LYS A 167 -3.15 -3.15 13.78
C LYS A 167 -4.52 -3.81 13.95
N LEU A 168 -5.09 -4.35 12.86
CA LEU A 168 -6.26 -5.22 12.97
C LEU A 168 -5.88 -6.46 13.77
N ASN A 169 -6.49 -6.62 14.94
CA ASN A 169 -6.32 -7.79 15.79
C ASN A 169 -6.94 -8.98 15.06
N ARG A 170 -6.11 -9.88 14.49
CA ARG A 170 -6.59 -11.15 13.93
C ARG A 170 -6.51 -12.21 15.02
N ASN A 171 -7.67 -12.56 15.56
CA ASN A 171 -7.89 -13.92 16.05
C ASN A 171 -7.99 -14.83 14.81
N HIS A 172 -7.47 -16.05 14.94
CA HIS A 172 -7.33 -17.13 13.96
C HIS A 172 -5.97 -17.20 13.25
#